data_AF-A0A7J9DGL7-F1
#
_entry.id   AF-A0A7J9DGL7-F1
#
_cell.length_a   1.000
_cell.length_b   1.000
_cell.length_c   1.000
_cell.angle_alpha   90.00
_cell.angle_beta   90.00
_cell.angle_gamma   90.00
#
_symmetry.space_group_name_H-M   'P 1'
#
loop_
_entity.id
_entity.type
_entity.pdbx_description
1 polymer ?
#
loop_
_entity_poly.entity_id
_entity_poly.type
_entity_poly.pdbx_seq_one_letter_code
_entity_poly.pdbx_strand_id
1 'polypeptide(L)'
;MTELPFQDFIRWFDARMASRKVLLIVDNCPAHPKVIEGLRKRRFYSSTLEGYKKGEINLEKINVLDTIHFINDAWNIDVKPTTIANCFRHCKIQSEEDMPFEQEIDFKLSK
;
A
#
# COMPACT_ATOMS: atom_id res chain seq x y z
N MET A 1 4.02 15.63 -4.54
CA MET A 1 2.74 16.38 -4.66
C MET A 1 2.90 17.66 -3.87
N THR A 2 2.49 18.81 -4.39
CA THR A 2 2.47 20.07 -3.63
C THR A 2 1.20 20.15 -2.78
N GLU A 3 1.10 21.13 -1.89
CA GLU A 3 -0.02 21.27 -0.96
C GLU A 3 -1.39 21.39 -1.67
N LEU A 4 -1.50 22.22 -2.69
CA LEU A 4 -2.78 22.51 -3.36
C LEU A 4 -3.42 21.26 -4.01
N PRO A 5 -2.72 20.48 -4.86
CA PRO A 5 -3.28 19.23 -5.39
C PRO A 5 -3.64 18.20 -4.32
N PHE A 6 -2.91 18.20 -3.19
CA PHE A 6 -3.23 17.31 -2.08
C PHE A 6 -4.52 17.74 -1.37
N GLN A 7 -4.73 19.05 -1.16
CA GLN A 7 -5.99 19.57 -0.62
C GLN A 7 -7.18 19.21 -1.52
N ASP A 8 -7.04 19.38 -2.84
CA ASP A 8 -8.09 19.01 -3.79
C ASP A 8 -8.40 17.51 -3.73
N PHE A 9 -7.36 16.67 -3.63
CA PHE A 9 -7.52 15.23 -3.42
C PHE A 9 -8.27 14.91 -2.12
N ILE A 10 -7.94 15.57 -1.00
CA ILE A 10 -8.61 15.33 0.28
C ILE A 10 -10.10 15.72 0.20
N ARG A 11 -10.43 16.87 -0.41
CA ARG A 11 -11.84 17.28 -0.59
C ARG A 11 -12.62 16.29 -1.45
N TRP A 12 -12.01 15.81 -2.53
CA TRP A 12 -12.61 14.79 -3.38
C TRP A 12 -12.79 13.46 -2.63
N PHE A 13 -11.77 13.04 -1.86
CA PHE A 13 -11.78 11.79 -1.10
C PHE A 13 -12.83 11.81 0.01
N ASP A 14 -12.95 12.91 0.76
CA ASP A 14 -13.94 13.07 1.82
C ASP A 14 -15.37 12.98 1.26
N ALA A 15 -15.66 13.70 0.17
CA ALA A 15 -16.95 13.63 -0.52
C ALA A 15 -17.27 12.20 -1.00
N ARG A 16 -16.26 11.46 -1.47
CA ARG A 16 -16.39 10.06 -1.92
C ARG A 16 -16.71 9.11 -0.76
N MET A 17 -16.26 9.42 0.45
CA MET A 17 -16.30 8.55 1.63
C MET A 17 -17.35 8.95 2.68
N ALA A 18 -18.15 10.00 2.43
CA ALA A 18 -19.07 10.61 3.39
C ALA A 18 -20.01 9.65 4.16
N SER A 19 -20.32 8.46 3.62
CA SER A 19 -21.15 7.45 4.28
C SER A 19 -20.38 6.45 5.15
N ARG A 20 -19.09 6.67 5.41
CA ARG A 20 -18.19 5.73 6.09
C ARG A 20 -17.41 6.42 7.19
N LYS A 21 -17.15 5.71 8.28
CA LYS A 21 -16.14 6.13 9.27
C LYS A 21 -14.77 5.74 8.72
N VAL A 22 -13.96 6.73 8.36
CA VAL A 22 -12.66 6.51 7.72
C VAL A 22 -11.55 7.16 8.54
N LEU A 23 -10.47 6.41 8.76
CA LEU A 23 -9.21 6.91 9.29
C LEU A 23 -8.20 6.97 8.14
N LEU A 24 -7.68 8.17 7.85
CA LEU A 24 -6.64 8.37 6.83
C LEU A 24 -5.27 8.40 7.48
N ILE A 25 -4.40 7.45 7.12
CA ILE A 25 -3.00 7.38 7.57
C ILE A 25 -2.12 7.91 6.45
N VAL A 26 -1.34 8.96 6.73
CA VAL A 26 -0.43 9.60 5.77
C VAL A 26 0.97 9.66 6.37
N ASP A 27 2.00 9.55 5.53
CA ASP A 27 3.39 9.61 5.98
C ASP A 27 3.84 11.03 6.37
N ASN A 28 4.89 11.09 7.19
CA ASN A 28 5.55 12.32 7.63
C ASN A 28 6.62 12.73 6.58
N CYS A 29 6.24 12.80 5.31
CA CYS A 29 7.09 13.24 4.20
C CYS A 29 7.28 14.77 4.26
N PRO A 30 8.45 15.43 4.04
CA PRO A 30 8.72 16.87 4.20
C PRO A 30 7.67 17.94 3.79
N ALA A 31 6.68 17.59 2.97
CA ALA A 31 5.43 18.33 2.77
C ALA A 31 4.41 18.15 3.94
N HIS A 32 4.81 17.38 4.95
CA HIS A 32 4.28 16.93 6.24
C HIS A 32 5.53 16.87 7.18
N PRO A 33 5.38 16.91 8.53
CA PRO A 33 6.52 16.99 9.46
C PRO A 33 7.51 15.82 9.31
N LYS A 34 8.68 15.81 9.97
CA LYS A 34 9.77 14.87 9.63
C LYS A 34 10.10 13.85 10.72
N VAL A 35 10.70 12.75 10.23
CA VAL A 35 11.39 11.61 10.88
C VAL A 35 10.59 10.31 10.79
N ILE A 36 11.09 9.31 10.03
CA ILE A 36 11.53 7.96 10.46
C ILE A 36 12.37 7.32 9.33
N GLU A 37 13.54 6.76 9.65
CA GLU A 37 14.33 5.88 8.77
C GLU A 37 13.84 4.43 8.80
N GLY A 38 13.84 3.75 7.65
CA GLY A 38 13.66 2.28 7.56
C GLY A 38 12.58 1.81 6.59
N LEU A 39 12.79 2.00 5.28
CA LEU A 39 11.91 1.42 4.25
C LEU A 39 12.58 0.21 3.58
N ARG A 40 12.06 -0.99 3.87
CA ARG A 40 12.42 -2.24 3.20
C ARG A 40 11.76 -2.25 1.81
N LYS A 41 12.54 -2.30 0.72
CA LYS A 41 12.03 -2.48 -0.65
C LYS A 41 11.23 -3.79 -0.72
N ARG A 42 9.90 -3.73 -0.76
CA ARG A 42 9.04 -4.88 -1.07
C ARG A 42 8.48 -4.76 -2.48
N ARG A 43 8.78 -5.80 -3.28
CA ARG A 43 8.21 -6.21 -4.58
C ARG A 43 7.89 -5.07 -5.56
N PHE A 44 8.89 -4.69 -6.33
CA PHE A 44 8.67 -4.20 -7.69
C PHE A 44 8.27 -5.40 -8.58
N TYR A 45 7.28 -5.18 -9.45
CA TYR A 45 6.58 -6.11 -10.33
C TYR A 45 7.42 -7.27 -10.87
N SER A 46 7.14 -8.50 -10.41
CA SER A 46 7.82 -9.71 -10.90
C SER A 46 7.49 -9.98 -12.37
N SER A 47 6.26 -9.75 -12.81
CA SER A 47 5.82 -9.96 -14.19
C SER A 47 6.53 -9.03 -15.19
N THR A 48 6.62 -7.72 -14.88
CA THR A 48 7.34 -6.75 -15.73
C THR A 48 8.85 -7.02 -15.74
N LEU A 49 9.43 -7.43 -14.61
CA LEU A 49 10.85 -7.77 -14.51
C LEU A 49 11.16 -9.11 -15.22
N GLU A 50 10.23 -10.05 -15.22
CA GLU A 50 10.33 -11.32 -15.95
C GLU A 50 10.24 -11.10 -17.46
N GLY A 51 9.28 -10.28 -17.92
CA GLY A 51 9.20 -9.88 -19.33
C GLY A 51 10.44 -9.11 -19.81
N TYR A 52 11.02 -8.25 -18.96
CA TYR A 52 12.32 -7.62 -19.23
C TYR A 52 13.46 -8.64 -19.30
N LYS A 53 13.58 -9.53 -18.31
CA LYS A 53 14.64 -10.57 -18.28
C LYS A 53 14.56 -11.52 -19.48
N LYS A 54 13.36 -11.72 -20.03
CA LYS A 54 13.11 -12.55 -21.22
C LYS A 54 13.31 -11.77 -22.54
N GLY A 55 13.62 -10.46 -22.47
CA GLY A 55 13.83 -9.60 -23.63
C GLY A 55 12.53 -9.18 -24.35
N GLU A 56 11.37 -9.48 -23.77
CA GLU A 56 10.05 -9.20 -24.34
C GLU A 56 9.63 -7.73 -24.13
N ILE A 57 10.23 -7.07 -23.13
CA ILE A 57 9.95 -5.67 -22.80
C ILE A 57 11.25 -4.88 -22.85
N ASN A 58 11.31 -3.87 -23.73
CA ASN A 58 12.42 -2.93 -23.75
C ASN A 58 12.10 -1.75 -22.81
N LEU A 59 12.78 -1.70 -21.66
CA LEU A 59 12.61 -0.65 -20.65
C LEU A 59 12.92 0.76 -21.17
N GLU A 60 13.77 0.90 -22.19
CA GLU A 60 14.11 2.19 -22.80
C GLU A 60 12.98 2.75 -23.68
N LYS A 61 11.99 1.91 -24.04
CA LYS A 61 10.85 2.29 -24.88
C LYS A 61 9.54 2.49 -24.12
N ILE A 62 9.53 2.21 -22.81
CA ILE A 62 8.33 2.38 -21.99
C ILE A 62 8.03 3.87 -21.87
N ASN A 63 6.82 4.26 -22.27
CA ASN A 63 6.36 5.64 -22.15
C ASN A 63 5.41 5.82 -20.95
N VAL A 64 4.96 7.06 -20.72
CA VAL A 64 4.07 7.41 -19.60
C VAL A 64 2.72 6.70 -19.70
N LEU A 65 2.17 6.53 -20.90
CA LEU A 65 0.89 5.84 -21.12
C LEU A 65 1.01 4.35 -20.75
N ASP A 66 2.08 3.69 -21.18
CA ASP A 66 2.35 2.29 -20.80
C ASP A 66 2.46 2.16 -19.28
N THR A 67 3.13 3.10 -18.63
CA THR A 67 3.27 3.13 -17.17
C THR A 67 1.91 3.26 -16.48
N ILE A 68 1.02 4.12 -16.98
CA ILE A 68 -0.35 4.27 -16.45
C ILE A 68 -1.13 2.97 -16.60
N HIS A 69 -1.04 2.31 -17.76
CA HIS A 69 -1.69 1.01 -17.97
C HIS A 69 -1.15 -0.06 -17.01
N PHE A 70 0.17 -0.14 -16.80
CA PHE A 70 0.75 -1.10 -15.86
C PHE A 70 0.31 -0.87 -14.42
N ILE A 71 0.22 0.40 -13.98
CA ILE A 71 -0.29 0.72 -12.65
C ILE A 71 -1.77 0.32 -12.52
N ASN A 72 -2.58 0.63 -13.54
CA ASN A 72 -3.99 0.30 -13.56
C ASN A 72 -4.23 -1.21 -13.54
N ASP A 73 -3.49 -1.97 -14.34
CA ASP A 73 -3.63 -3.42 -14.42
C ASP A 73 -3.19 -4.08 -13.12
N ALA A 74 -2.05 -3.67 -12.56
CA ALA A 74 -1.61 -4.18 -11.27
C ALA A 74 -2.64 -3.91 -10.16
N TRP A 75 -3.22 -2.71 -10.11
CA TRP A 75 -4.19 -2.36 -9.08
C TRP A 75 -5.51 -3.14 -9.24
N ASN A 76 -5.99 -3.32 -10.47
CA ASN A 76 -7.31 -3.93 -10.72
C ASN A 76 -7.27 -5.46 -10.86
N ILE A 77 -6.15 -6.03 -11.30
CA ILE A 77 -6.01 -7.47 -11.58
C ILE A 77 -5.30 -8.17 -10.43
N ASP A 78 -4.16 -7.63 -9.98
CA ASP A 78 -3.29 -8.32 -9.02
C ASP A 78 -3.65 -8.02 -7.55
N VAL A 79 -4.10 -6.79 -7.25
CA VAL A 79 -4.44 -6.37 -5.88
C VAL A 79 -5.89 -6.74 -5.54
N LYS A 80 -6.06 -7.96 -5.01
CA LYS A 80 -7.35 -8.44 -4.50
C LYS A 80 -7.70 -7.83 -3.14
N PRO A 81 -8.99 -7.71 -2.76
CA PRO A 81 -9.40 -7.25 -1.44
C PRO A 81 -8.76 -8.04 -0.28
N THR A 82 -8.58 -9.35 -0.44
CA THR A 82 -7.89 -10.21 0.52
C THR A 82 -6.41 -9.86 0.67
N THR A 83 -5.75 -9.44 -0.41
CA THR A 83 -4.37 -8.93 -0.36
C THR A 83 -4.31 -7.67 0.51
N ILE A 84 -5.24 -6.74 0.32
CA ILE A 84 -5.33 -5.50 1.12
C ILE A 84 -5.59 -5.82 2.59
N ALA A 85 -6.59 -6.67 2.88
CA ALA A 85 -6.92 -7.09 4.25
C ALA A 85 -5.74 -7.76 4.96
N ASN A 86 -5.02 -8.65 4.27
CA ASN A 86 -3.83 -9.29 4.82
C ASN A 86 -2.71 -8.28 5.15
N CYS A 87 -2.52 -7.25 4.32
CA CYS A 87 -1.56 -6.18 4.62
C CYS A 87 -1.92 -5.44 5.92
N PHE A 88 -3.18 -5.04 6.10
CA PHE A 88 -3.63 -4.42 7.36
C PHE A 88 -3.43 -5.34 8.57
N ARG A 89 -3.76 -6.63 8.42
CA ARG A 89 -3.54 -7.65 9.47
C ARG A 89 -2.07 -7.78 9.85
N HIS A 90 -1.15 -7.79 8.89
CA HIS A 90 0.29 -7.82 9.14
C HIS A 90 0.81 -6.54 9.82
N CYS A 91 0.20 -5.40 9.55
CA CYS A 91 0.46 -4.14 10.26
C CYS A 91 -0.22 -4.08 11.64
N LYS A 92 -0.96 -5.12 12.04
CA LYS A 92 -1.76 -5.17 13.27
C LYS A 92 -2.82 -4.07 13.36
N ILE A 93 -3.26 -3.57 12.21
CA ILE A 93 -4.39 -2.66 12.10
C ILE A 93 -5.60 -3.55 11.84
N GLN A 94 -6.33 -3.89 12.90
CA GLN A 94 -7.45 -4.84 12.88
C GLN A 94 -8.63 -4.21 13.62
N SER A 95 -9.85 -4.57 13.25
CA SER A 95 -11.03 -4.24 14.06
C SER A 95 -11.03 -5.06 15.34
N GLU A 96 -11.69 -4.56 16.40
CA GLU A 96 -11.86 -5.33 17.65
C GLU A 96 -12.59 -6.67 17.43
N GLU A 97 -13.43 -6.74 16.39
CA GLU A 97 -14.15 -7.94 15.97
C GLU A 97 -13.24 -9.04 15.39
N ASP A 98 -12.04 -8.67 14.92
CA ASP A 98 -11.06 -9.59 14.31
C ASP A 98 -9.96 -10.04 15.29
N MET A 99 -10.01 -9.65 16.57
CA MET A 99 -9.04 -10.13 17.56
C MET A 99 -9.28 -11.62 17.87
N PRO A 100 -8.31 -12.52 17.61
CA PRO A 100 -8.39 -13.87 18.16
C PRO A 100 -8.37 -13.77 19.68
N PHE A 101 -9.34 -14.39 20.35
CA PHE A 101 -9.36 -14.56 21.80
C PHE A 101 -7.95 -14.96 22.26
N GLU A 102 -7.36 -14.16 23.14
CA GLU A 102 -6.00 -14.37 23.64
C GLU A 102 -5.84 -15.84 24.08
N GLN A 103 -5.04 -16.60 23.35
CA GLN A 103 -4.37 -17.75 23.95
C GLN A 103 -3.18 -17.17 24.70
N GLU A 104 -3.28 -17.17 26.02
CA GLU A 104 -2.17 -16.96 26.94
C GLU A 104 -0.92 -17.64 26.39
N ILE A 105 0.04 -16.84 25.91
CA ILE A 105 1.39 -17.34 25.66
C ILE A 105 2.03 -17.40 27.05
N ASP A 106 1.88 -18.55 27.70
CA ASP A 106 2.69 -18.97 28.84
C ASP A 106 4.15 -18.98 28.39
N PHE A 107 4.84 -17.86 28.60
CA PHE A 107 6.30 -17.81 28.55
C PHE A 107 6.83 -18.66 29.70
N LYS A 108 6.89 -19.97 29.50
CA LYS A 108 7.81 -20.81 30.27
C LYS A 108 9.22 -20.36 29.92
N LEU A 109 9.79 -19.53 30.80
CA LEU A 109 11.22 -19.32 30.90
C LEU A 109 11.88 -20.70 31.09
N SER A 110 12.50 -21.22 30.03
CA SER A 110 13.56 -22.21 30.19
C SER A 110 14.87 -21.47 30.46
N LYS A 111 15.44 -21.78 31.62
CA LYS A 111 16.77 -21.38 32.11
C LYS A 111 17.88 -21.59 31.09
#